data_AF-A0A6N4JPH2-F1
#
_entry.id   AF-A0A6N4JPH2-F1
#
_cell.length_a   1.000
_cell.length_b   1.000
_cell.length_c   1.000
_cell.angle_alpha   90.00
_cell.angle_beta   90.00
_cell.angle_gamma   90.00
#
_symmetry.space_group_name_H-M   'P 1'
#
loop_
_entity.id
_entity.type
_entity.pdbx_description
1 polymer ?
#
loop_
_entity_poly.entity_id
_entity_poly.type
_entity_poly.pdbx_seq_one_letter_code
_entity_poly.pdbx_strand_id
1 'polypeptide(L)'
;MTGAKFANYPEGWRSPEEAKERMKVILTHVFKLMNSLAHESERASVILAVAWLDSDLEKVLKKVLHPCSGSGDNLLDSDRPLGAFSAKITLARRIGVIDHEVESALQILRRMRNEFAHELEASTLSSDRNRDRLTELGKRFEHWNVYQTGISMGLAKNFNISPEHEKMLICVTCIVVLFQIGLNTLRKVDVGTAISI
;
A
#
# COMPACT_ATOMS: atom_id res chain seq x y z
N MET A 1 -38.22 -6.11 10.44
CA MET A 1 -37.36 -5.52 11.48
C MET A 1 -36.25 -6.51 11.80
N THR A 2 -35.07 -6.29 11.23
CA THR A 2 -33.77 -6.75 11.78
C THR A 2 -32.73 -5.87 11.09
N GLY A 3 -32.66 -4.63 11.56
CA GLY A 3 -31.60 -3.70 11.19
C GLY A 3 -30.28 -4.27 11.69
N ALA A 4 -29.52 -4.88 10.78
CA ALA A 4 -28.10 -5.07 11.00
C ALA A 4 -27.51 -3.68 11.24
N LYS A 5 -26.92 -3.48 12.42
CA LYS A 5 -26.18 -2.26 12.74
C LYS A 5 -25.05 -2.12 11.73
N PHE A 6 -25.24 -1.28 10.71
CA PHE A 6 -24.20 -0.79 9.81
C PHE A 6 -23.29 0.17 10.59
N ALA A 7 -22.58 -0.36 11.58
CA ALA A 7 -21.70 0.40 12.45
C ALA A 7 -20.28 0.41 11.86
N ASN A 8 -19.78 1.64 11.67
CA ASN A 8 -18.38 2.03 11.49
C ASN A 8 -17.81 1.92 10.06
N TYR A 9 -18.18 2.88 9.20
CA TYR A 9 -17.38 3.24 8.03
C TYR A 9 -16.23 4.18 8.45
N PRO A 10 -15.11 4.26 7.68
CA PRO A 10 -14.07 5.24 7.92
C PRO A 10 -14.65 6.67 7.96
N GLU A 11 -14.11 7.53 8.84
CA GLU A 11 -14.53 8.93 8.92
C GLU A 11 -14.40 9.62 7.54
N GLY A 12 -15.47 10.30 7.12
CA GLY A 12 -15.55 10.99 5.83
C GLY A 12 -16.43 10.31 4.77
N TRP A 13 -17.00 9.14 5.06
CA TRP A 13 -17.98 8.46 4.19
C TRP A 13 -19.40 8.85 4.63
N ARG A 14 -20.20 9.43 3.73
CA ARG A 14 -21.45 10.16 4.10
C ARG A 14 -22.71 9.29 4.06
N SER A 15 -22.71 8.17 3.33
CA SER A 15 -23.85 7.25 3.29
C SER A 15 -23.44 5.77 3.05
N PRO A 16 -24.31 4.79 3.40
CA PRO A 16 -24.09 3.37 3.09
C PRO A 16 -23.90 3.07 1.59
N GLU A 17 -24.59 3.81 0.72
CA GLU A 17 -24.50 3.68 -0.74
C GLU A 17 -23.13 4.16 -1.23
N GLU A 18 -22.66 5.30 -0.74
CA GLU A 18 -21.32 5.81 -1.04
C GLU A 18 -20.24 4.85 -0.56
N ALA A 19 -20.41 4.31 0.65
CA ALA A 19 -19.50 3.30 1.21
C ALA A 19 -19.41 2.05 0.34
N LYS A 20 -20.56 1.56 -0.16
CA LYS A 20 -20.64 0.40 -1.04
C LYS A 20 -19.93 0.65 -2.37
N GLU A 21 -20.13 1.83 -2.97
CA GLU A 21 -19.49 2.18 -4.24
C GLU A 21 -17.97 2.34 -4.08
N ARG A 22 -17.52 3.04 -3.04
CA ARG A 22 -16.08 3.17 -2.72
C ARG A 22 -15.44 1.80 -2.47
N MET A 23 -16.10 0.94 -1.70
CA MET A 23 -15.61 -0.42 -1.45
C MET A 23 -15.51 -1.24 -2.74
N LYS A 24 -16.49 -1.13 -3.64
CA LYS A 24 -16.46 -1.80 -4.94
C LYS A 24 -15.24 -1.36 -5.78
N VAL A 25 -14.92 -0.06 -5.78
CA VAL A 25 -13.72 0.46 -6.46
C VAL A 25 -12.45 -0.11 -5.83
N ILE A 26 -12.34 -0.09 -4.50
CA ILE A 26 -11.19 -0.64 -3.77
C ILE A 26 -11.01 -2.13 -4.09
N LEU A 27 -12.08 -2.92 -4.01
CA LEU A 27 -12.05 -4.35 -4.32
C LEU A 27 -11.64 -4.62 -5.77
N THR A 28 -12.09 -3.80 -6.71
CA THR A 28 -11.70 -3.91 -8.13
C THR A 28 -10.20 -3.67 -8.31
N HIS A 29 -9.65 -2.64 -7.66
CA HIS A 29 -8.21 -2.37 -7.69
C HIS A 29 -7.39 -3.49 -7.05
N VAL A 30 -7.81 -3.98 -5.88
CA VAL A 30 -7.16 -5.10 -5.19
C VAL A 30 -7.19 -6.36 -6.04
N PHE A 31 -8.34 -6.72 -6.60
CA PHE A 31 -8.47 -7.91 -7.44
C PHE A 31 -7.57 -7.83 -8.67
N LYS A 32 -7.55 -6.68 -9.36
CA LYS A 32 -6.67 -6.46 -10.52
C LYS A 32 -5.20 -6.61 -10.15
N LEU A 33 -4.78 -6.02 -9.03
CA LEU A 33 -3.41 -6.12 -8.55
C LEU A 33 -3.05 -7.57 -8.22
N MET A 34 -3.85 -8.23 -7.38
CA MET A 34 -3.64 -9.63 -6.97
C MET A 34 -3.54 -10.56 -8.17
N ASN A 35 -4.49 -10.46 -9.11
CA ASN A 35 -4.49 -11.29 -10.31
C ASN A 35 -3.24 -11.03 -11.17
N SER A 36 -2.80 -9.77 -11.30
CA SER A 36 -1.60 -9.45 -12.07
C SER A 36 -0.35 -10.02 -11.41
N LEU A 37 -0.20 -9.81 -10.10
CA LEU A 37 1.00 -10.20 -9.36
C LEU A 37 1.11 -11.72 -9.10
N ALA A 38 0.00 -12.43 -9.04
CA ALA A 38 -0.01 -13.87 -8.76
C ALA A 38 0.40 -14.73 -9.97
N HIS A 39 0.26 -14.21 -11.19
CA HIS A 39 0.71 -14.89 -12.42
C HIS A 39 2.18 -14.61 -12.76
N GLU A 40 2.83 -13.76 -11.98
CA GLU A 40 4.23 -13.39 -12.16
C GLU A 40 5.15 -14.30 -11.36
N SER A 41 6.42 -14.40 -11.79
CA SER A 41 7.47 -15.00 -10.95
C SER A 41 7.57 -14.26 -9.61
N GLU A 42 8.01 -14.91 -8.54
CA GLU A 42 8.20 -14.27 -7.23
C GLU A 42 9.02 -12.96 -7.34
N ARG A 43 10.09 -13.00 -8.14
CA ARG A 43 10.93 -11.83 -8.44
C ARG A 43 10.15 -10.69 -9.09
N ALA A 44 9.47 -10.97 -10.20
CA ALA A 44 8.69 -9.97 -10.91
C ALA A 44 7.56 -9.43 -10.02
N SER A 45 6.90 -10.32 -9.27
CA SER A 45 5.83 -9.98 -8.34
C SER A 45 6.27 -8.99 -7.25
N VAL A 46 7.42 -9.22 -6.60
CA VAL A 46 7.96 -8.29 -5.58
C VAL A 46 8.33 -6.94 -6.20
N ILE A 47 9.00 -6.94 -7.35
CA ILE A 47 9.41 -5.70 -8.03
C ILE A 47 8.19 -4.87 -8.42
N LEU A 48 7.20 -5.50 -9.06
CA LEU A 48 5.97 -4.85 -9.51
C LEU A 48 5.10 -4.39 -8.33
N ALA A 49 4.98 -5.19 -7.27
CA ALA A 49 4.26 -4.81 -6.06
C ALA A 49 4.82 -3.53 -5.43
N VAL A 50 6.14 -3.45 -5.30
CA VAL A 50 6.79 -2.27 -4.70
C VAL A 50 6.71 -1.05 -5.61
N ALA A 51 6.82 -1.22 -6.93
CA ALA A 51 6.58 -0.14 -7.89
C ALA A 51 5.14 0.40 -7.80
N TRP A 52 4.17 -0.48 -7.60
CA TRP A 52 2.77 -0.09 -7.41
C TRP A 52 2.58 0.70 -6.12
N LEU A 53 3.16 0.23 -5.00
CA LEU A 53 3.10 0.93 -3.72
C LEU A 53 3.77 2.31 -3.75
N ASP A 54 4.88 2.46 -4.49
CA ASP A 54 5.52 3.76 -4.71
C ASP A 54 4.57 4.72 -5.44
N SER A 55 3.94 4.25 -6.53
CA SER A 55 2.95 5.04 -7.27
C SER A 55 1.73 5.42 -6.43
N ASP A 56 1.20 4.49 -5.63
CA ASP A 56 0.05 4.78 -4.76
C ASP A 56 0.42 5.73 -3.62
N LEU A 57 1.61 5.59 -3.01
CA LEU A 57 2.09 6.53 -2.00
C LEU A 57 2.27 7.94 -2.58
N GLU A 58 2.77 8.04 -3.81
CA GLU A 58 2.87 9.32 -4.51
C GLU A 58 1.51 9.98 -4.70
N LYS A 59 0.48 9.23 -5.12
CA LYS A 59 -0.89 9.75 -5.22
C LYS A 59 -1.41 10.24 -3.87
N VAL A 60 -1.13 9.50 -2.80
CA VAL A 60 -1.50 9.91 -1.43
C VAL A 60 -0.78 11.21 -1.05
N LEU A 61 0.51 11.34 -1.35
CA LEU A 61 1.26 12.58 -1.10
C LEU A 61 0.70 13.75 -1.90
N LYS A 62 0.43 13.57 -3.20
CA LYS A 62 -0.21 14.58 -4.06
C LYS A 62 -1.58 15.01 -3.55
N LYS A 63 -2.32 14.11 -2.89
CA LYS A 63 -3.63 14.39 -2.28
C LYS A 63 -3.52 15.31 -1.06
N VAL A 64 -2.48 15.13 -0.24
CA VAL A 64 -2.31 15.87 1.02
C VAL A 64 -1.46 17.13 0.88
N LEU A 65 -0.58 17.21 -0.11
CA LEU A 65 0.20 18.41 -0.35
C LEU A 65 -0.62 19.47 -1.10
N HIS A 66 -0.20 20.74 -0.99
CA HIS A 66 -0.73 21.77 -1.86
C HIS A 66 -0.36 21.47 -3.32
N PRO A 67 -1.26 21.76 -4.28
CA PRO A 67 -1.00 21.49 -5.68
C PRO A 67 0.21 22.30 -6.18
N CYS A 68 1.03 21.67 -7.01
CA CYS A 68 2.08 22.39 -7.74
C CYS A 68 1.45 23.34 -8.78
N SER A 69 1.98 24.56 -8.88
CA SER A 69 1.68 25.47 -9.99
C SER A 69 2.57 25.10 -11.19
N GLY A 70 1.96 24.67 -12.30
CA GLY A 70 2.67 24.37 -13.55
C GLY A 70 2.28 23.05 -14.21
N SER A 71 3.03 22.66 -15.24
CA SER A 71 2.77 21.48 -16.07
C SER A 71 3.35 20.16 -15.55
N GLY A 72 4.12 20.18 -14.45
CA GLY A 72 4.77 18.99 -13.87
C GLY A 72 5.01 19.11 -12.36
N ASP A 73 5.25 17.98 -11.69
CA ASP A 73 5.49 17.93 -10.25
C ASP A 73 6.99 17.95 -9.97
N ASN A 74 7.53 19.15 -9.72
CA ASN A 74 8.95 19.36 -9.48
C ASN A 74 9.45 18.77 -8.14
N LEU A 75 8.59 18.13 -7.35
CA LEU A 75 8.92 17.54 -6.06
C LEU A 75 8.91 16.01 -6.09
N LEU A 76 7.85 15.42 -6.64
CA LEU A 76 7.56 13.99 -6.52
C LEU A 76 7.87 13.15 -7.77
N ASP A 77 8.11 13.78 -8.92
CA ASP A 77 8.51 13.06 -10.15
C ASP A 77 9.87 12.35 -9.94
N SER A 78 10.16 11.29 -10.70
CA SER A 78 11.24 10.33 -10.40
C SER A 78 12.65 10.94 -10.32
N ASP A 79 12.91 12.03 -11.05
CA ASP A 79 14.17 12.78 -11.10
C ASP A 79 14.23 13.97 -10.12
N ARG A 80 13.22 14.10 -9.25
CA ARG A 80 13.03 15.23 -8.33
C ARG A 80 13.43 14.90 -6.89
N PRO A 81 13.54 15.91 -6.00
CA PRO A 81 14.07 15.72 -4.64
C PRO A 81 13.37 14.63 -3.82
N LEU A 82 12.06 14.42 -4.04
CA LEU A 82 11.27 13.36 -3.40
C LEU A 82 10.78 12.31 -4.41
N GLY A 83 11.50 12.13 -5.52
CA GLY A 83 11.19 11.12 -6.55
C GLY A 83 11.44 9.68 -6.10
N ALA A 84 12.42 9.47 -5.23
CA ALA A 84 12.76 8.15 -4.72
C ALA A 84 11.73 7.63 -3.70
N PHE A 85 11.35 6.36 -3.83
CA PHE A 85 10.40 5.70 -2.91
C PHE A 85 10.76 5.88 -1.42
N SER A 86 12.04 5.77 -1.06
CA SER A 86 12.49 5.99 0.33
C SER A 86 12.24 7.40 0.82
N ALA A 87 12.42 8.41 -0.04
CA ALA A 87 12.17 9.81 0.31
C ALA A 87 10.66 10.06 0.52
N LYS A 88 9.81 9.45 -0.32
CA LYS A 88 8.35 9.50 -0.16
C LYS A 88 7.88 8.84 1.14
N ILE A 89 8.43 7.67 1.51
CA ILE A 89 8.14 7.01 2.79
C ILE A 89 8.49 7.94 3.96
N THR A 90 9.71 8.51 3.95
CA THR A 90 10.16 9.43 4.99
C THR A 90 9.27 10.67 5.10
N LEU A 91 8.91 11.30 3.96
CA LEU A 91 8.00 12.44 3.98
C LEU A 91 6.66 12.03 4.59
N ALA A 92 6.03 10.96 4.07
CA ALA A 92 4.71 10.50 4.51
C ALA A 92 4.66 10.26 6.03
N ARG A 93 5.71 9.68 6.60
CA ARG A 93 5.82 9.50 8.06
C ARG A 93 5.90 10.82 8.80
N ARG A 94 6.68 11.77 8.30
CA ARG A 94 6.96 13.07 8.94
C ARG A 94 5.74 13.99 8.94
N ILE A 95 4.90 13.93 7.92
CA ILE A 95 3.66 14.72 7.84
C ILE A 95 2.43 13.97 8.38
N GLY A 96 2.61 12.77 8.96
CA GLY A 96 1.55 12.03 9.63
C GLY A 96 0.56 11.32 8.70
N VAL A 97 0.91 11.11 7.41
CA VAL A 97 0.10 10.34 6.46
C VAL A 97 0.11 8.85 6.78
N ILE A 98 1.26 8.35 7.23
CA ILE A 98 1.44 6.98 7.68
C ILE A 98 2.05 6.97 9.09
N ASP A 99 1.75 5.92 9.84
CA ASP A 99 2.36 5.68 11.14
C ASP A 99 3.69 4.90 11.02
N HIS A 100 4.29 4.57 12.16
CA HIS A 100 5.53 3.82 12.23
C HIS A 100 5.39 2.38 11.73
N GLU A 101 4.24 1.75 11.91
CA GLU A 101 4.02 0.36 11.50
C GLU A 101 3.99 0.24 9.98
N VAL A 102 3.26 1.14 9.32
CA VAL A 102 3.19 1.23 7.85
C VAL A 102 4.54 1.66 7.28
N GLU A 103 5.24 2.62 7.88
CA GLU A 103 6.60 3.00 7.48
C GLU A 103 7.54 1.78 7.52
N SER A 104 7.54 1.05 8.64
CA SER A 104 8.37 -0.14 8.81
C SER A 104 8.06 -1.20 7.75
N ALA A 105 6.78 -1.42 7.45
CA ALA A 105 6.33 -2.37 6.43
C ALA A 105 6.84 -1.98 5.02
N LEU A 106 6.70 -0.71 4.64
CA LEU A 106 7.19 -0.19 3.36
C LEU A 106 8.71 -0.31 3.23
N GLN A 107 9.45 -0.08 4.33
CA GLN A 107 10.90 -0.26 4.35
C GLN A 107 11.31 -1.74 4.18
N ILE A 108 10.58 -2.68 4.79
CA ILE A 108 10.81 -4.13 4.58
C ILE A 108 10.61 -4.47 3.10
N LEU A 109 9.50 -4.05 2.51
CA LEU A 109 9.19 -4.27 1.08
C LEU A 109 10.23 -3.64 0.16
N ARG A 110 10.67 -2.40 0.44
CA ARG A 110 11.75 -1.74 -0.30
C ARG A 110 13.06 -2.55 -0.26
N ARG A 111 13.43 -3.09 0.91
CA ARG A 111 14.63 -3.92 1.06
C ARG A 111 14.50 -5.23 0.27
N MET A 112 13.35 -5.89 0.33
CA MET A 112 13.09 -7.09 -0.48
C MET A 112 13.23 -6.76 -1.97
N ARG A 113 12.57 -5.71 -2.48
CA ARG A 113 12.71 -5.33 -3.90
C ARG A 113 14.16 -5.09 -4.31
N ASN A 114 14.95 -4.40 -3.48
CA ASN A 114 16.36 -4.15 -3.81
C ASN A 114 17.15 -5.46 -3.92
N GLU A 115 16.88 -6.42 -3.04
CA GLU A 115 17.49 -7.75 -3.10
C GLU A 115 17.14 -8.47 -4.41
N PHE A 116 15.85 -8.60 -4.71
CA PHE A 116 15.37 -9.21 -5.96
C PHE A 116 15.82 -8.47 -7.24
N ALA A 117 16.12 -7.17 -7.15
CA ALA A 117 16.61 -6.38 -8.28
C ALA A 117 18.12 -6.56 -8.53
N HIS A 118 18.91 -6.75 -7.48
CA HIS A 118 20.38 -6.72 -7.56
C HIS A 118 21.05 -8.09 -7.43
N GLU A 119 20.39 -9.10 -6.87
CA GLU A 119 20.94 -10.46 -6.83
C GLU A 119 20.86 -11.11 -8.23
N LEU A 120 22.02 -11.58 -8.70
CA LEU A 120 22.16 -12.30 -9.97
C LEU A 120 21.64 -13.74 -9.87
N GLU A 121 21.76 -14.34 -8.68
CA GLU A 121 21.14 -15.61 -8.37
C GLU A 121 19.63 -15.43 -8.09
N ALA A 122 18.84 -16.47 -8.35
CA ALA A 122 17.40 -16.42 -8.18
C ALA A 122 17.03 -16.32 -6.69
N SER A 123 16.96 -15.10 -6.14
CA SER A 123 16.33 -14.87 -4.84
C SER A 123 14.91 -15.42 -4.87
N THR A 124 14.52 -16.14 -3.83
CA THR A 124 13.14 -16.64 -3.65
C THR A 124 12.55 -16.07 -2.37
N LEU A 125 11.23 -16.03 -2.30
CA LEU A 125 10.51 -15.64 -1.08
C LEU A 125 10.69 -16.66 0.05
N SER A 126 11.00 -17.92 -0.31
CA SER A 126 11.26 -19.02 0.62
C SER A 126 12.66 -19.03 1.24
N SER A 127 13.59 -18.22 0.72
CA SER A 127 14.91 -18.05 1.33
C SER A 127 14.78 -17.58 2.79
N ASP A 128 15.66 -18.05 3.68
CA ASP A 128 15.58 -17.79 5.12
C ASP A 128 15.38 -16.29 5.42
N ARG A 129 16.15 -15.45 4.73
CA ARG A 129 16.11 -13.99 4.88
C ARG A 129 14.75 -13.38 4.48
N ASN A 130 14.19 -13.78 3.34
CA ASN A 130 12.94 -13.20 2.86
C ASN A 130 11.72 -13.79 3.58
N ARG A 131 11.80 -15.05 4.02
CA ARG A 131 10.80 -15.68 4.89
C ARG A 131 10.72 -14.98 6.25
N ASP A 132 11.86 -14.61 6.84
CA ASP A 132 11.90 -13.86 8.10
C ASP A 132 11.27 -12.47 7.94
N ARG A 133 11.60 -11.76 6.85
CA ARG A 133 10.99 -10.47 6.51
C ARG A 133 9.48 -10.57 6.29
N LEU A 134 9.00 -11.58 5.59
CA LEU A 134 7.57 -11.82 5.40
C LEU A 134 6.88 -12.17 6.71
N THR A 135 7.55 -12.89 7.60
CA THR A 135 7.03 -13.20 8.93
C THR A 135 6.91 -11.96 9.78
N GLU A 136 7.94 -11.11 9.78
CA GLU A 136 7.93 -9.82 10.42
C GLU A 136 6.83 -8.89 9.86
N LEU A 137 6.63 -8.89 8.54
CA LEU A 137 5.60 -8.11 7.86
C LEU A 137 4.18 -8.60 8.21
N GLY A 138 3.95 -9.91 8.19
CA GLY A 138 2.66 -10.51 8.55
C GLY A 138 2.24 -10.17 9.98
N LYS A 139 3.17 -10.25 10.94
CA LYS A 139 2.92 -9.91 12.35
C LYS A 139 2.37 -8.49 12.55
N ARG A 140 2.78 -7.53 11.72
CA ARG A 140 2.27 -6.16 11.75
C ARG A 140 0.82 -6.09 11.32
N PHE A 141 0.43 -6.87 10.32
CA PHE A 141 -0.93 -6.84 9.80
C PHE A 141 -1.88 -7.86 10.45
N GLU A 142 -1.40 -8.75 11.32
CA GLU A 142 -2.22 -9.77 11.97
C GLU A 142 -3.46 -9.21 12.68
N HIS A 143 -3.39 -8.01 13.23
CA HIS A 143 -4.53 -7.37 13.90
C HIS A 143 -5.49 -6.66 12.94
N TRP A 144 -5.18 -6.58 11.64
CA TRP A 144 -6.01 -5.90 10.64
C TRP A 144 -7.05 -6.86 10.08
N ASN A 145 -8.31 -6.45 10.08
CA ASN A 145 -9.41 -7.23 9.50
C ASN A 145 -9.17 -7.61 8.04
N VAL A 146 -8.54 -6.72 7.26
CA VAL A 146 -8.20 -6.96 5.85
C VAL A 146 -7.22 -8.13 5.70
N TYR A 147 -6.22 -8.23 6.58
CA TYR A 147 -5.25 -9.32 6.58
C TYR A 147 -5.92 -10.65 6.90
N GLN A 148 -6.71 -10.69 7.98
CA GLN A 148 -7.45 -11.90 8.40
C GLN A 148 -8.47 -12.35 7.34
N THR A 149 -9.10 -11.38 6.68
CA THR A 149 -10.02 -11.65 5.55
C THR A 149 -9.25 -12.23 4.36
N GLY A 150 -8.08 -11.67 4.01
CA GLY A 150 -7.23 -12.17 2.94
C GLY A 150 -6.82 -13.64 3.15
N ILE A 151 -6.42 -13.99 4.38
CA ILE A 151 -6.05 -15.35 4.78
C ILE A 151 -7.27 -16.30 4.70
N SER A 152 -8.41 -15.90 5.28
CA SER A 152 -9.61 -16.76 5.35
C SER A 152 -10.28 -16.98 4.00
N MET A 153 -10.27 -15.99 3.12
CA MET A 153 -10.79 -16.12 1.76
C MET A 153 -9.92 -17.01 0.88
N GLY A 154 -8.67 -17.29 1.28
CA GLY A 154 -7.73 -18.06 0.47
C GLY A 154 -7.57 -17.46 -0.93
N LEU A 155 -7.58 -16.12 -1.03
CA LEU A 155 -7.60 -15.40 -2.32
C LEU A 155 -6.44 -15.81 -3.22
N ALA A 156 -5.35 -16.35 -2.67
CA ALA A 156 -4.20 -16.81 -3.42
C ALA A 156 -4.14 -18.32 -3.67
N LYS A 157 -4.97 -19.14 -2.99
CA LYS A 157 -5.08 -20.58 -3.26
C LYS A 157 -5.50 -20.89 -4.69
N ASN A 158 -6.19 -19.95 -5.34
CA ASN A 158 -6.61 -20.09 -6.73
C ASN A 158 -5.48 -19.92 -7.75
N PHE A 159 -4.31 -19.39 -7.37
CA PHE A 159 -3.24 -19.02 -8.31
C PHE A 159 -2.05 -20.01 -8.34
N ASN A 160 -2.13 -21.15 -7.63
CA ASN A 160 -1.06 -22.15 -7.58
C ASN A 160 0.33 -21.54 -7.23
N ILE A 161 0.36 -20.64 -6.26
CA ILE A 161 1.58 -19.95 -5.79
C ILE A 161 2.08 -20.50 -4.44
N SER A 162 3.33 -20.19 -4.09
CA SER A 162 3.91 -20.59 -2.80
C SER A 162 3.21 -19.89 -1.62
N PRO A 163 3.21 -20.48 -0.40
CA PRO A 163 2.67 -19.84 0.80
C PRO A 163 3.34 -18.49 1.11
N GLU A 164 4.63 -18.35 0.83
CA GLU A 164 5.37 -17.11 1.00
C GLU A 164 4.93 -16.04 -0.01
N HIS A 165 4.67 -16.43 -1.25
CA HIS A 165 4.11 -15.55 -2.28
C HIS A 165 2.69 -15.10 -1.89
N GLU A 166 1.84 -16.00 -1.44
CA GLU A 166 0.51 -15.67 -0.89
C GLU A 166 0.61 -14.65 0.25
N LYS A 167 1.49 -14.89 1.22
CA LYS A 167 1.69 -13.98 2.35
C LYS A 167 2.17 -12.60 1.90
N MET A 168 3.08 -12.55 0.93
CA MET A 168 3.56 -11.30 0.33
C MET A 168 2.40 -10.50 -0.28
N LEU A 169 1.56 -11.16 -1.10
CA LEU A 169 0.43 -10.54 -1.77
C LEU A 169 -0.64 -10.01 -0.79
N ILE A 170 -0.93 -10.75 0.28
CA ILE A 170 -1.86 -10.30 1.32
C ILE A 170 -1.31 -9.05 2.03
N CYS A 171 -0.03 -9.05 2.39
CA CYS A 171 0.59 -7.88 3.04
C CYS A 171 0.57 -6.64 2.14
N VAL A 172 0.89 -6.80 0.86
CA VAL A 172 0.81 -5.70 -0.14
C VAL A 172 -0.64 -5.21 -0.26
N THR A 173 -1.61 -6.12 -0.29
CA THR A 173 -3.04 -5.78 -0.34
C THR A 173 -3.47 -4.96 0.86
N CYS A 174 -3.02 -5.28 2.06
CA CYS A 174 -3.31 -4.48 3.26
C CYS A 174 -2.88 -3.02 3.09
N ILE A 175 -1.66 -2.79 2.59
CA ILE A 175 -1.14 -1.44 2.37
C ILE A 175 -1.89 -0.73 1.24
N VAL A 176 -2.20 -1.43 0.14
CA VAL A 176 -2.98 -0.85 -0.96
C VAL A 176 -4.36 -0.43 -0.49
N VAL A 177 -5.07 -1.27 0.27
CA VAL A 177 -6.37 -0.91 0.87
C VAL A 177 -6.22 0.32 1.76
N LEU A 178 -5.17 0.39 2.59
CA LEU A 178 -4.90 1.56 3.42
C LEU A 178 -4.71 2.83 2.60
N PHE A 179 -3.87 2.80 1.55
CA PHE A 179 -3.66 3.95 0.67
C PHE A 179 -4.93 4.36 -0.07
N GLN A 180 -5.72 3.40 -0.54
CA GLN A 180 -7.00 3.70 -1.19
C GLN A 180 -8.00 4.33 -0.20
N ILE A 181 -8.06 3.86 1.05
CA ILE A 181 -8.85 4.53 2.09
C ILE A 181 -8.33 5.96 2.29
N GLY A 182 -7.01 6.12 2.43
CA GLY A 182 -6.36 7.43 2.59
C GLY A 182 -6.68 8.40 1.46
N LEU A 183 -6.65 7.98 0.19
CA LEU A 183 -7.03 8.81 -0.96
C LEU A 183 -8.48 9.33 -0.86
N ASN A 184 -9.35 8.58 -0.21
CA ASN A 184 -10.77 8.86 -0.05
C ASN A 184 -11.10 9.66 1.22
N THR A 185 -10.20 9.72 2.22
CA THR A 185 -10.47 10.33 3.53
C THR A 185 -9.51 11.48 3.87
N LEU A 186 -8.25 11.43 3.44
CA LEU A 186 -7.24 12.42 3.77
C LEU A 186 -7.54 13.77 3.13
N ARG A 187 -7.17 14.82 3.86
CA ARG A 187 -7.27 16.22 3.45
C ARG A 187 -5.87 16.80 3.25
N LYS A 188 -5.81 18.01 2.71
CA LYS A 188 -4.54 18.73 2.62
C LYS A 188 -3.95 18.93 4.01
N VAL A 189 -2.63 18.86 4.12
CA VAL A 189 -1.88 19.19 5.34
C VAL A 189 -2.19 20.65 5.69
N ASP A 190 -2.65 20.86 6.91
CA ASP A 190 -2.92 22.18 7.46
C ASP A 190 -1.71 22.62 8.30
N VAL A 191 -1.00 23.64 7.82
CA VAL A 191 0.13 24.27 8.53
C VAL A 191 -0.25 25.65 9.09
N GLY A 192 -1.56 25.96 9.13
CA GLY A 192 -2.08 27.29 9.43
C GLY A 192 -2.08 28.20 8.21
N THR A 193 -1.76 29.47 8.42
CA THR A 193 -1.78 30.49 7.35
C THR A 193 -0.45 30.54 6.62
N ALA A 194 -0.48 30.67 5.29
CA ALA A 194 0.70 30.96 4.50
C ALA A 194 1.38 32.24 5.00
N ILE A 195 2.71 32.21 5.13
CA ILE A 195 3.48 33.39 5.49
C ILE A 195 3.35 34.38 4.32
N SER A 196 2.69 35.51 4.57
CA SER A 196 2.55 36.63 3.65
C SER A 196 2.97 37.92 4.35
N ILE A 197 3.71 38.77 3.64
CA ILE A 197 4.05 40.14 4.06
C ILE A 197 3.03 41.08 3.42
#